data_AF-A0A4S4BGX8-F1
#
_entry.id   AF-A0A4S4BGX8-F1
#
_cell.length_a   1.000
_cell.length_b   1.000
_cell.length_c   1.000
_cell.angle_alpha   90.00
_cell.angle_beta   90.00
_cell.angle_gamma   90.00
#
_symmetry.space_group_name_H-M   'P 1'
#
loop_
_entity.id
_entity.type
_entity.pdbx_description
1 polymer ?
#
loop_
_entity_poly.entity_id
_entity_poly.type
_entity_poly.pdbx_seq_one_letter_code
_entity_poly.pdbx_strand_id
1 'polypeptide(L)'
;MSTTGIVLIAALVAVVFFVLWVQYGLTSGLLRREKKRAGEMLVRLSSLILSSEFEEADSGLVQGRTKDSLSDLERSVLAAREKAEALQLKLEGSRAKFLSLFGKYSEAKKLQYEGNEIANQLDRFKRQMLMMEKAADEARRLLEQARRDSEEVAKTVEEISRRTRYPLDDFRNKLERIDGEIRKAGEANLFDAVQAKEQAQETQTLIADLQVKTTDFEKNVGLLDDIKRRIDREAALLKARIEKDDSLNANRGLLANLKQVELMIADLEAMMSRGETVNLRAAAVDIDRLLKDTTYTIEGVRY
;
A
#
# COMPACT_ATOMS: atom_id res chain seq x y z
N MET A 1 5.41 71.81 -41.88
CA MET A 1 4.73 70.59 -41.42
C MET A 1 3.28 70.65 -41.86
N SER A 2 2.80 69.70 -42.66
CA SER A 2 1.39 69.64 -43.03
C SER A 2 0.56 69.35 -41.78
N THR A 3 -0.63 69.94 -41.67
CA THR A 3 -1.61 69.68 -40.60
C THR A 3 -1.90 68.18 -40.45
N THR A 4 -1.87 67.43 -41.55
CA THR A 4 -1.98 65.96 -41.58
C THR A 4 -0.84 65.25 -40.82
N GLY A 5 0.39 65.75 -40.89
CA GLY A 5 1.52 65.18 -40.15
C GLY A 5 1.42 65.39 -38.64
N ILE A 6 0.91 66.55 -38.20
CA ILE A 6 0.70 66.85 -36.77
C ILE A 6 -0.42 65.98 -36.20
N VAL A 7 -1.51 65.79 -36.95
CA VAL A 7 -2.63 64.92 -36.54
C VAL A 7 -2.20 63.45 -36.43
N LEU A 8 -1.36 62.96 -37.35
CA LEU A 8 -0.82 61.60 -37.30
C LEU A 8 0.08 61.38 -36.07
N ILE A 9 0.95 62.34 -35.74
CA ILE A 9 1.80 62.28 -34.55
C ILE A 9 0.94 62.32 -33.29
N ALA A 10 -0.05 63.20 -33.22
CA ALA A 10 -0.96 63.31 -32.07
C ALA A 10 -1.78 62.02 -31.87
N ALA A 11 -2.27 61.41 -32.95
CA ALA A 11 -2.99 60.13 -32.90
C ALA A 11 -2.07 58.99 -32.41
N LEU A 12 -0.82 58.94 -32.87
CA LEU A 12 0.15 57.93 -32.44
C LEU A 12 0.50 58.08 -30.95
N VAL A 13 0.69 59.32 -30.48
CA VAL A 13 0.93 59.60 -29.06
C VAL A 13 -0.27 59.20 -28.21
N ALA A 14 -1.50 59.48 -28.66
CA ALA A 14 -2.72 59.09 -27.96
C ALA A 14 -2.85 57.56 -27.84
N VAL A 15 -2.54 56.81 -28.90
CA VAL A 15 -2.53 55.35 -28.88
C VAL A 15 -1.48 54.81 -27.90
N VAL A 16 -0.26 55.34 -27.93
CA VAL A 16 0.81 54.94 -26.98
C VAL A 16 0.39 55.24 -25.54
N PHE A 17 -0.24 56.39 -25.29
CA PHE A 17 -0.71 56.76 -23.95
C PHE A 17 -1.84 55.85 -23.47
N PHE A 18 -2.77 55.48 -24.37
CA PHE A 18 -3.84 54.55 -24.06
C PHE A 18 -3.30 53.15 -23.72
N VAL A 19 -2.34 52.64 -24.50
CA VAL A 19 -1.68 51.35 -24.22
C VAL A 19 -0.97 51.39 -22.87
N LEU A 20 -0.23 52.46 -22.58
CA LEU A 20 0.43 52.67 -21.28
C LEU A 20 -0.56 52.70 -20.11
N TRP A 21 -1.69 53.37 -20.28
CA TRP A 21 -2.72 53.47 -19.24
C TRP A 21 -3.37 52.10 -18.94
N VAL A 22 -3.73 51.35 -19.98
CA VAL A 22 -4.27 49.98 -19.84
C VAL A 22 -3.24 49.05 -19.18
N GLN A 23 -1.99 49.08 -19.62
CA GLN A 23 -0.91 48.27 -19.02
C GLN A 23 -0.66 48.63 -17.55
N TYR A 24 -0.67 49.92 -17.23
CA TYR A 24 -0.52 50.39 -15.85
C TYR A 24 -1.66 49.88 -14.96
N GLY A 25 -2.91 49.95 -15.43
CA GLY A 25 -4.09 49.41 -14.72
C GLY A 25 -3.97 47.89 -14.48
N LEU A 26 -3.59 47.12 -15.50
CA LEU A 26 -3.40 45.67 -15.38
C LEU A 26 -2.26 45.30 -14.43
N THR A 27 -1.11 45.95 -14.56
CA THR A 27 0.09 45.64 -13.75
C THR A 27 -0.13 46.04 -12.29
N SER A 28 -0.70 47.22 -12.04
CA SER A 28 -1.01 47.66 -10.67
C SER A 28 -2.10 46.80 -10.02
N GLY A 29 -3.10 46.38 -10.78
CA GLY A 29 -4.13 45.45 -10.33
C GLY A 29 -3.55 44.08 -9.95
N LEU A 30 -2.68 43.52 -10.78
CA LEU A 30 -1.97 42.27 -10.50
C LEU A 30 -1.10 42.37 -9.25
N LEU A 31 -0.23 43.39 -9.17
CA LEU A 31 0.66 43.59 -8.02
C LEU A 31 -0.11 43.76 -6.70
N ARG A 32 -1.24 44.49 -6.71
CA ARG A 32 -2.10 44.64 -5.52
C ARG A 32 -2.72 43.30 -5.10
N ARG A 33 -3.20 42.50 -6.06
CA ARG A 33 -3.78 41.17 -5.78
C ARG A 33 -2.72 40.23 -5.22
N GLU A 34 -1.54 40.17 -5.83
CA GLU A 34 -0.45 39.31 -5.36
C GLU A 34 0.10 39.77 -4.01
N LYS A 35 0.16 41.09 -3.73
CA LYS A 35 0.51 41.60 -2.39
C LYS A 35 -0.47 41.11 -1.32
N LYS A 36 -1.77 41.17 -1.60
CA LYS A 36 -2.80 40.66 -0.68
C LYS A 36 -2.65 39.16 -0.46
N ARG A 37 -2.49 38.39 -1.55
CA ARG A 37 -2.28 36.94 -1.50
C ARG A 37 -1.02 36.56 -0.72
N ALA A 38 0.10 37.25 -0.93
CA ALA A 38 1.34 37.02 -0.20
C ALA A 38 1.16 37.22 1.31
N GLY A 39 0.49 38.30 1.72
CA GLY A 39 0.14 38.51 3.14
C GLY A 39 -0.76 37.42 3.71
N GLU A 40 -1.81 37.00 2.97
CA GLU A 40 -2.68 35.89 3.38
C GLU A 40 -1.91 34.56 3.49
N MET A 41 -0.97 34.28 2.58
CA MET A 41 -0.10 33.09 2.64
C MET A 41 0.79 33.10 3.88
N LEU A 42 1.38 34.24 4.23
CA LEU A 42 2.23 34.37 5.42
C LEU A 42 1.47 34.13 6.72
N VAL A 43 0.25 34.66 6.82
CA VAL A 43 -0.63 34.37 7.97
C VAL A 43 -0.92 32.88 8.05
N ARG A 44 -1.23 32.23 6.92
CA ARG A 44 -1.52 30.79 6.88
C ARG A 44 -0.31 29.92 7.21
N LEU A 45 0.88 30.27 6.71
CA LEU A 45 2.12 29.57 7.04
C LEU A 45 2.45 29.73 8.52
N SER A 46 2.29 30.94 9.06
CA SER A 46 2.46 31.19 10.50
C SER A 46 1.48 30.39 11.35
N SER A 47 0.21 30.29 10.93
CA SER A 47 -0.77 29.47 11.66
C SER A 47 -0.47 27.97 11.60
N LEU A 48 0.19 27.49 10.53
CA LEU A 48 0.63 26.09 10.47
C LEU A 48 1.78 25.84 11.44
N ILE A 49 2.75 26.76 11.54
CA ILE A 49 3.88 26.62 12.49
C ILE A 49 3.39 26.58 13.94
N LEU A 50 2.32 27.32 14.25
CA LEU A 50 1.71 27.36 15.59
C LEU A 50 0.65 26.27 15.80
N SER A 51 0.61 25.23 14.95
CA SER A 51 -0.35 24.16 15.11
C SER A 51 0.00 23.25 16.28
N SER A 52 -1.02 22.63 16.88
CA SER A 52 -0.86 21.74 18.02
C SER A 52 0.02 20.53 17.71
N GLU A 53 0.07 20.08 16.46
CA GLU A 53 0.88 18.93 16.05
C GLU A 53 2.38 19.19 16.19
N PHE A 54 2.84 20.42 15.89
CA PHE A 54 4.25 20.78 16.13
C PHE A 54 4.54 20.95 17.62
N GLU A 55 3.60 21.50 18.39
CA GLU A 55 3.72 21.58 19.85
C GLU A 55 3.81 20.20 20.52
N GLU A 56 3.02 19.23 20.03
CA GLU A 56 3.06 17.84 20.49
C GLU A 56 4.39 17.13 20.13
N ALA A 57 4.97 17.44 18.98
CA ALA A 57 6.31 16.97 18.60
C ALA A 57 7.42 17.58 19.47
N ASP A 58 7.34 18.87 19.78
CA ASP A 58 8.32 19.58 20.61
C ASP A 58 8.25 19.18 22.08
N SER A 59 7.04 18.94 22.60
CA SER A 59 6.81 18.46 23.97
C SER A 59 7.20 16.99 24.17
N GLY A 60 7.56 16.27 23.10
CA GLY A 60 7.97 14.87 23.14
C GLY A 60 6.83 13.88 23.33
N LEU A 61 5.57 14.34 23.19
CA LEU A 61 4.38 13.49 23.15
C LEU A 61 4.39 12.61 21.88
N VAL A 62 4.93 13.14 20.79
CA VAL A 62 5.17 12.41 19.53
C VAL A 62 6.65 12.02 19.40
N GLN A 63 6.90 10.79 18.95
CA GLN A 63 8.24 10.19 18.83
C GLN A 63 8.41 9.50 17.47
N GLY A 64 9.64 9.03 17.21
CA GLY A 64 9.97 8.22 16.04
C GLY A 64 9.70 8.88 14.69
N ARG A 65 9.16 8.11 13.75
CA ARG A 65 8.90 8.53 12.36
C ARG A 65 7.88 9.65 12.27
N THR A 66 6.88 9.67 13.15
CA THR A 66 5.91 10.78 13.21
C THR A 66 6.63 12.08 13.58
N LYS A 67 7.51 12.05 14.58
CA LYS A 67 8.31 13.22 14.96
C LYS A 67 9.25 13.67 13.85
N ASP A 68 9.96 12.73 13.22
CA ASP A 68 10.88 13.05 12.11
C ASP A 68 10.12 13.72 10.95
N SER A 69 8.97 13.16 10.59
CA SER A 69 8.11 13.71 9.53
C SER A 69 7.55 15.09 9.88
N LEU A 70 7.22 15.35 11.16
CA LEU A 70 6.77 16.66 11.62
C LEU A 70 7.92 17.66 11.57
N SER A 71 9.12 17.28 12.01
CA SER A 71 10.30 18.17 11.95
C SER A 71 10.68 18.54 10.51
N ASP A 72 10.62 17.58 9.58
CA ASP A 72 10.88 17.84 8.16
C ASP A 72 9.80 18.75 7.54
N LEU A 73 8.54 18.59 7.96
CA LEU A 73 7.45 19.45 7.54
C LEU A 73 7.61 20.87 8.09
N GLU A 74 7.97 21.01 9.37
CA GLU A 74 8.22 22.29 10.03
C GLU A 74 9.32 23.07 9.30
N ARG A 75 10.48 22.43 9.04
CA ARG A 75 11.58 23.02 8.25
C ARG A 75 11.12 23.47 6.87
N SER A 76 10.29 22.67 6.21
CA SER A 76 9.74 22.98 4.89
C SER A 76 8.78 24.17 4.93
N VAL A 77 7.94 24.27 5.97
CA VAL A 77 7.02 25.38 6.20
C VAL A 77 7.79 26.67 6.52
N LEU A 78 8.84 26.59 7.35
CA LEU A 78 9.74 27.72 7.64
C LEU A 78 10.43 28.24 6.39
N ALA A 79 11.01 27.35 5.57
CA ALA A 79 11.62 27.73 4.30
C ALA A 79 10.62 28.37 3.31
N ALA A 80 9.38 27.87 3.28
CA ALA A 80 8.32 28.48 2.47
C ALA A 80 7.88 29.85 3.01
N ARG A 81 7.88 30.02 4.34
CA ARG A 81 7.62 31.31 4.99
C ARG A 81 8.69 32.33 4.63
N GLU A 82 9.97 31.99 4.72
CA GLU A 82 11.08 32.87 4.30
C GLU A 82 10.92 33.31 2.83
N LYS A 83 10.57 32.38 1.94
CA LYS A 83 10.27 32.70 0.53
C LYS A 83 9.07 33.63 0.39
N ALA A 84 8.03 33.44 1.19
CA ALA A 84 6.84 34.30 1.18
C ALA A 84 7.14 35.70 1.73
N GLU A 85 7.99 35.83 2.75
CA GLU A 85 8.46 37.12 3.28
C GLU A 85 9.31 37.85 2.23
N ALA A 86 10.23 37.15 1.59
CA ALA A 86 11.02 37.69 0.48
C ALA A 86 10.13 38.14 -0.70
N LEU A 87 9.09 37.35 -1.04
CA LEU A 87 8.11 37.72 -2.06
C LEU A 87 7.32 38.97 -1.66
N GLN A 88 6.89 39.07 -0.39
CA GLN A 88 6.19 40.26 0.11
C GLN A 88 7.10 41.50 0.00
N LEU A 89 8.36 41.40 0.41
CA LEU A 89 9.33 42.50 0.30
C LEU A 89 9.54 42.92 -1.16
N LYS A 90 9.67 41.96 -2.10
CA LYS A 90 9.74 42.24 -3.55
C LYS A 90 8.48 42.96 -4.03
N LEU A 91 7.29 42.50 -3.62
CA LEU A 91 6.00 43.11 -3.99
C LEU A 91 5.83 44.52 -3.40
N GLU A 92 6.35 44.79 -2.21
CA GLU A 92 6.33 46.10 -1.56
C GLU A 92 7.29 47.11 -2.21
N GLY A 93 8.48 46.65 -2.60
CA GLY A 93 9.45 47.44 -3.38
C GLY A 93 9.01 47.69 -4.82
N SER A 94 8.14 46.84 -5.37
CA SER A 94 7.65 46.90 -6.75
C SER A 94 6.56 47.95 -6.94
N ARG A 95 6.93 49.24 -7.03
CA ARG A 95 6.00 50.28 -7.50
C ARG A 95 5.88 50.25 -9.02
N ALA A 96 4.65 50.19 -9.54
CA ALA A 96 4.39 50.45 -10.95
C ALA A 96 4.71 51.93 -11.24
N LYS A 97 5.79 52.21 -12.00
CA LYS A 97 6.06 53.57 -12.50
C LYS A 97 5.36 53.69 -13.86
N PHE A 98 4.61 54.77 -14.05
CA PHE A 98 3.75 55.01 -15.23
C PHE A 98 4.52 54.97 -16.57
N LEU A 99 5.85 55.19 -16.56
CA LEU A 99 6.69 55.32 -17.76
C LEU A 99 7.60 54.11 -18.07
N SER A 100 7.54 52.99 -17.33
CA SER A 100 8.37 51.81 -17.64
C SER A 100 7.64 50.84 -18.57
N LEU A 101 7.99 50.86 -19.86
CA LEU A 101 7.18 50.34 -20.97
C LEU A 101 7.03 48.81 -21.11
N PHE A 102 7.92 47.95 -20.60
CA PHE A 102 7.76 46.49 -20.80
C PHE A 102 8.29 45.58 -19.66
N GLY A 103 9.36 45.97 -18.96
CA GLY A 103 9.99 45.10 -17.95
C GLY A 103 9.13 44.80 -16.70
N LYS A 104 8.14 45.64 -16.39
CA LYS A 104 7.35 45.50 -15.14
C LYS A 104 6.19 44.52 -15.22
N TYR A 105 5.66 44.26 -16.41
CA TYR A 105 4.61 43.25 -16.56
C TYR A 105 5.19 41.84 -16.44
N SER A 106 6.34 41.58 -17.06
CA SER A 106 7.05 40.30 -16.92
C SER A 106 7.54 40.07 -15.48
N GLU A 107 8.02 41.12 -14.82
CA GLU A 107 8.37 41.08 -13.39
C GLU A 107 7.15 40.76 -12.51
N ALA A 108 6.01 41.43 -12.72
CA ALA A 108 4.77 41.12 -12.01
C ALA A 108 4.29 39.67 -12.28
N LYS A 109 4.45 39.18 -13.51
CA LYS A 109 4.15 37.78 -13.86
C LYS A 109 5.09 36.78 -13.18
N LYS A 110 6.38 37.11 -13.06
CA LYS A 110 7.34 36.28 -12.32
C LYS A 110 6.99 36.21 -10.84
N LEU A 111 6.66 37.34 -10.22
CA LEU A 111 6.21 37.40 -8.82
C LEU A 111 4.90 36.61 -8.62
N GLN A 112 3.97 36.67 -9.58
CA GLN A 112 2.78 35.84 -9.58
C GLN A 112 3.11 34.33 -9.64
N TYR A 113 4.10 33.93 -10.46
CA TYR A 113 4.53 32.54 -10.53
C TYR A 113 5.15 32.07 -9.21
N GLU A 114 6.05 32.87 -8.61
CA GLU A 114 6.62 32.62 -7.28
C GLU A 114 5.50 32.48 -6.23
N GLY A 115 4.49 33.35 -6.26
CA GLY A 115 3.32 33.28 -5.38
C GLY A 115 2.50 32.00 -5.55
N ASN A 116 2.26 31.56 -6.79
CA ASN A 116 1.56 30.32 -7.07
C ASN A 116 2.35 29.08 -6.60
N GLU A 117 3.67 29.09 -6.71
CA GLU A 117 4.52 28.00 -6.21
C GLU A 117 4.38 27.85 -4.70
N ILE A 118 4.43 28.96 -3.95
CA ILE A 118 4.25 28.99 -2.50
C ILE A 118 2.84 28.54 -2.12
N ALA A 119 1.80 28.98 -2.85
CA ALA A 119 0.43 28.54 -2.61
C ALA A 119 0.29 27.01 -2.79
N ASN A 120 0.89 26.45 -3.83
CA ASN A 120 0.91 25.00 -4.06
C ASN A 120 1.71 24.23 -3.00
N GLN A 121 2.76 24.84 -2.44
CA GLN A 121 3.49 24.27 -1.29
C GLN A 121 2.61 24.28 -0.03
N LEU A 122 1.95 25.40 0.27
CA LEU A 122 1.03 25.51 1.40
C LEU A 122 -0.08 24.44 1.36
N ASP A 123 -0.69 24.21 0.20
CA ASP A 123 -1.72 23.18 0.05
C ASP A 123 -1.16 21.76 0.22
N ARG A 124 0.11 21.52 -0.15
CA ARG A 124 0.81 20.26 0.13
C ARG A 124 1.06 20.07 1.62
N PHE A 125 1.55 21.10 2.32
CA PHE A 125 1.80 21.04 3.76
C PHE A 125 0.52 20.78 4.55
N LYS A 126 -0.58 21.44 4.20
CA LYS A 126 -1.89 21.17 4.81
C LYS A 126 -2.35 19.73 4.64
N ARG A 127 -2.17 19.16 3.45
CA ARG A 127 -2.48 17.75 3.21
C ARG A 127 -1.57 16.83 4.03
N GLN A 128 -0.28 17.14 4.12
CA GLN A 128 0.65 16.35 4.92
C GLN A 128 0.27 16.38 6.39
N MET A 129 0.00 17.55 7.00
CA MET A 129 -0.48 17.61 8.38
C MET A 129 -1.75 16.81 8.59
N LEU A 130 -2.76 16.97 7.71
CA LEU A 130 -4.02 16.23 7.81
C LEU A 130 -3.80 14.71 7.74
N MET A 131 -2.85 14.24 6.92
CA MET A 131 -2.52 12.82 6.83
C MET A 131 -1.86 12.30 8.11
N MET A 132 -1.10 13.15 8.82
CA MET A 132 -0.44 12.80 10.08
C MET A 132 -1.44 12.79 11.24
N GLU A 133 -2.32 13.79 11.30
CA GLU A 133 -3.44 13.84 12.25
C GLU A 133 -4.32 12.59 12.13
N LYS A 134 -4.63 12.18 10.89
CA LYS A 134 -5.43 10.97 10.63
C LYS A 134 -4.69 9.67 10.86
N ALA A 135 -3.36 9.67 10.95
CA ALA A 135 -2.58 8.45 11.03
C ALA A 135 -2.95 7.62 12.28
N ALA A 136 -3.22 8.28 13.41
CA ALA A 136 -3.58 7.60 14.67
C ALA A 136 -4.94 6.88 14.58
N ASP A 137 -5.95 7.55 14.04
CA ASP A 137 -7.28 6.97 13.86
C ASP A 137 -7.27 5.85 12.81
N GLU A 138 -6.52 6.04 11.73
CA GLU A 138 -6.33 5.00 10.72
C GLU A 138 -5.58 3.79 11.28
N ALA A 139 -4.51 3.99 12.05
CA ALA A 139 -3.78 2.92 12.72
C ALA A 139 -4.69 2.13 13.66
N ARG A 140 -5.50 2.81 14.49
CA ARG A 140 -6.49 2.15 15.37
C ARG A 140 -7.47 1.29 14.60
N ARG A 141 -8.06 1.83 13.52
CA ARG A 141 -9.00 1.07 12.67
C ARG A 141 -8.34 -0.15 12.04
N LEU A 142 -7.14 0.01 11.50
CA LEU A 142 -6.38 -1.08 10.88
C LEU A 142 -6.01 -2.15 11.91
N LEU A 143 -5.64 -1.77 13.13
CA LEU A 143 -5.34 -2.69 14.23
C LEU A 143 -6.56 -3.46 14.70
N GLU A 144 -7.71 -2.80 14.85
CA GLU A 144 -8.97 -3.47 15.20
C GLU A 144 -9.41 -4.46 14.12
N GLN A 145 -9.19 -4.11 12.85
CA GLN A 145 -9.46 -5.01 11.74
C GLN A 145 -8.46 -6.19 11.76
N ALA A 146 -7.16 -5.91 11.90
CA ALA A 146 -6.13 -6.96 11.96
C ALA A 146 -6.38 -7.97 13.08
N ARG A 147 -6.85 -7.52 14.26
CA ARG A 147 -7.25 -8.41 15.36
C ARG A 147 -8.40 -9.32 14.96
N ARG A 148 -9.48 -8.76 14.40
CA ARG A 148 -10.65 -9.52 13.96
C ARG A 148 -10.30 -10.55 12.89
N ASP A 149 -9.54 -10.12 11.89
CA ASP A 149 -9.16 -10.99 10.77
C ASP A 149 -8.18 -12.09 11.23
N SER A 150 -7.22 -11.77 12.12
CA SER A 150 -6.32 -12.76 12.75
C SER A 150 -7.11 -13.81 13.56
N GLU A 151 -8.10 -13.37 14.35
CA GLU A 151 -8.96 -14.27 15.12
C GLU A 151 -9.80 -15.21 14.22
N GLU A 152 -10.29 -14.72 13.07
CA GLU A 152 -11.02 -15.53 12.10
C GLU A 152 -10.12 -16.60 11.47
N VAL A 153 -8.89 -16.22 11.07
CA VAL A 153 -7.90 -17.17 10.56
C VAL A 153 -7.52 -18.19 11.62
N ALA A 154 -7.32 -17.76 12.88
CA ALA A 154 -7.02 -18.65 13.99
C ALA A 154 -8.12 -19.70 14.23
N LYS A 155 -9.39 -19.28 14.21
CA LYS A 155 -10.53 -20.21 14.31
C LYS A 155 -10.53 -21.24 13.18
N THR A 156 -10.28 -20.79 11.95
CA THR A 156 -10.21 -21.67 10.78
C THR A 156 -9.08 -22.70 10.93
N VAL A 157 -7.89 -22.27 11.36
CA VAL A 157 -6.75 -23.17 11.63
C VAL A 157 -7.10 -24.18 12.73
N GLU A 158 -7.77 -23.75 13.79
CA GLU A 158 -8.20 -24.64 14.89
C GLU A 158 -9.26 -25.66 14.43
N GLU A 159 -10.20 -25.27 13.58
CA GLU A 159 -11.19 -26.18 12.99
C GLU A 159 -10.52 -27.23 12.10
N ILE A 160 -9.57 -26.83 11.25
CA ILE A 160 -8.79 -27.76 10.42
C ILE A 160 -7.98 -28.71 11.32
N SER A 161 -7.28 -28.18 12.33
CA SER A 161 -6.50 -28.97 13.29
C SER A 161 -7.39 -30.00 14.01
N ARG A 162 -8.59 -29.62 14.45
CA ARG A 162 -9.54 -30.55 15.09
C ARG A 162 -10.06 -31.62 14.14
N ARG A 163 -10.40 -31.26 12.90
CA ARG A 163 -10.91 -32.19 11.88
C ARG A 163 -9.86 -33.21 11.44
N THR A 164 -8.63 -32.76 11.23
CA THR A 164 -7.52 -33.59 10.71
C THR A 164 -6.67 -34.23 11.80
N ARG A 165 -6.76 -33.71 13.04
CA ARG A 165 -5.83 -33.99 14.14
C ARG A 165 -4.38 -33.55 13.87
N TYR A 166 -4.16 -32.71 12.87
CA TYR A 166 -2.84 -32.18 12.54
C TYR A 166 -2.44 -31.07 13.52
N PRO A 167 -1.17 -31.02 13.98
CA PRO A 167 -0.68 -29.98 14.87
C PRO A 167 -0.63 -28.59 14.21
N LEU A 168 -0.37 -28.53 12.88
CA LEU A 168 -0.33 -27.31 12.08
C LEU A 168 0.62 -26.23 12.62
N ASP A 169 1.79 -26.65 13.09
CA ASP A 169 2.76 -25.78 13.77
C ASP A 169 3.17 -24.56 12.94
N ASP A 170 3.33 -24.69 11.61
CA ASP A 170 3.67 -23.56 10.74
C ASP A 170 2.58 -22.47 10.72
N PHE A 171 1.30 -22.85 10.69
CA PHE A 171 0.19 -21.89 10.79
C PHE A 171 0.14 -21.22 12.17
N ARG A 172 0.35 -22.00 13.24
CA ARG A 172 0.36 -21.47 14.62
C ARG A 172 1.49 -20.48 14.85
N ASN A 173 2.70 -20.80 14.39
CA ASN A 173 3.86 -19.91 14.48
C ASN A 173 3.63 -18.61 13.70
N LYS A 174 2.96 -18.68 12.54
CA LYS A 174 2.60 -17.49 11.76
C LYS A 174 1.56 -16.63 12.47
N LEU A 175 0.54 -17.24 13.09
CA LEU A 175 -0.45 -16.53 13.91
C LEU A 175 0.21 -15.84 15.12
N GLU A 176 1.10 -16.53 15.82
CA GLU A 176 1.84 -15.95 16.94
C GLU A 176 2.69 -14.76 16.51
N ARG A 177 3.34 -14.85 15.34
CA ARG A 177 4.07 -13.73 14.75
C ARG A 177 3.14 -12.56 14.43
N ILE A 178 1.99 -12.82 13.80
CA ILE A 178 0.98 -11.78 13.49
C ILE A 178 0.52 -11.10 14.80
N ASP A 179 0.18 -11.85 15.83
CA ASP A 179 -0.22 -11.30 17.13
C ASP A 179 0.89 -10.45 17.75
N GLY A 180 2.14 -10.87 17.61
CA GLY A 180 3.32 -10.08 18.00
C GLY A 180 3.40 -8.75 17.26
N GLU A 181 3.21 -8.74 15.94
CA GLU A 181 3.21 -7.50 15.14
C GLU A 181 2.02 -6.60 15.45
N ILE A 182 0.82 -7.15 15.68
CA ILE A 182 -0.36 -6.39 16.14
C ILE A 182 -0.05 -5.68 17.47
N ARG A 183 0.60 -6.36 18.42
CA ARG A 183 0.97 -5.76 19.72
C ARG A 183 1.99 -4.65 19.54
N LYS A 184 3.07 -4.88 18.78
CA LYS A 184 4.09 -3.86 18.48
C LYS A 184 3.48 -2.63 17.83
N ALA A 185 2.62 -2.80 16.83
CA ALA A 185 1.93 -1.69 16.18
C ALA A 185 0.98 -0.96 17.13
N GLY A 186 0.33 -1.68 18.06
CA GLY A 186 -0.47 -1.08 19.12
C GLY A 186 0.33 -0.25 20.12
N GLU A 187 1.53 -0.72 20.50
CA GLU A 187 2.46 0.02 21.36
C GLU A 187 3.00 1.26 20.64
N ALA A 188 3.41 1.12 19.37
CA ALA A 188 3.85 2.23 18.54
C ALA A 188 2.77 3.32 18.43
N ASN A 189 1.50 2.95 18.34
CA ASN A 189 0.39 3.91 18.19
C ASN A 189 0.25 4.90 19.36
N LEU A 190 0.88 4.63 20.51
CA LEU A 190 0.85 5.53 21.66
C LEU A 190 1.69 6.79 21.44
N PHE A 191 2.75 6.71 20.65
CA PHE A 191 3.75 7.78 20.51
C PHE A 191 4.19 8.02 19.06
N ASP A 192 3.99 7.07 18.15
CA ASP A 192 4.37 7.11 16.74
C ASP A 192 3.24 6.55 15.85
N ALA A 193 2.23 7.39 15.60
CA ALA A 193 1.06 7.04 14.82
C ALA A 193 1.37 6.65 13.36
N VAL A 194 2.37 7.28 12.74
CA VAL A 194 2.80 6.97 11.37
C VAL A 194 3.42 5.58 11.30
N GLN A 195 4.36 5.27 12.20
CA GLN A 195 4.95 3.93 12.26
C GLN A 195 3.89 2.87 12.58
N ALA A 196 2.98 3.16 13.51
CA ALA A 196 1.90 2.25 13.86
C ALA A 196 0.99 1.93 12.68
N LYS A 197 0.63 2.94 11.89
CA LYS A 197 -0.16 2.77 10.66
C LYS A 197 0.57 1.87 9.67
N GLU A 198 1.85 2.13 9.39
CA GLU A 198 2.65 1.32 8.46
C GLU A 198 2.72 -0.14 8.91
N GLN A 199 3.06 -0.38 10.19
CA GLN A 199 3.12 -1.73 10.76
C GLN A 199 1.76 -2.43 10.73
N ALA A 200 0.66 -1.71 10.97
CA ALA A 200 -0.68 -2.28 10.87
C ALA A 200 -1.02 -2.69 9.42
N GLN A 201 -0.61 -1.93 8.41
CA GLN A 201 -0.78 -2.28 7.00
C GLN A 201 0.04 -3.51 6.59
N GLU A 202 1.30 -3.58 7.03
CA GLU A 202 2.14 -4.75 6.82
C GLU A 202 1.53 -6.00 7.47
N THR A 203 1.01 -5.85 8.70
CA THR A 203 0.34 -6.92 9.43
C THR A 203 -0.92 -7.41 8.71
N GLN A 204 -1.74 -6.52 8.15
CA GLN A 204 -2.89 -6.94 7.33
C GLN A 204 -2.46 -7.74 6.11
N THR A 205 -1.34 -7.40 5.49
CA THR A 205 -0.80 -8.16 4.34
C THR A 205 -0.41 -9.58 4.76
N LEU A 206 0.20 -9.74 5.93
CA LEU A 206 0.53 -11.05 6.50
C LEU A 206 -0.73 -11.88 6.81
N ILE A 207 -1.77 -11.25 7.36
CA ILE A 207 -3.05 -11.91 7.64
C ILE A 207 -3.71 -12.38 6.33
N ALA A 208 -3.76 -11.52 5.32
CA ALA A 208 -4.35 -11.87 4.02
C ALA A 208 -3.61 -13.05 3.36
N ASP A 209 -2.28 -13.07 3.38
CA ASP A 209 -1.47 -14.20 2.89
C ASP A 209 -1.78 -15.48 3.67
N LEU A 210 -1.88 -15.40 5.00
CA LEU A 210 -2.20 -16.54 5.84
C LEU A 210 -3.62 -17.06 5.60
N GLN A 211 -4.59 -16.17 5.39
CA GLN A 211 -5.98 -16.52 5.07
C GLN A 211 -6.06 -17.29 3.75
N VAL A 212 -5.34 -16.84 2.71
CA VAL A 212 -5.24 -17.56 1.43
C VAL A 212 -4.62 -18.94 1.62
N LYS A 213 -3.49 -19.02 2.34
CA LYS A 213 -2.82 -20.29 2.62
C LYS A 213 -3.70 -21.26 3.40
N THR A 214 -4.46 -20.77 4.38
CA THR A 214 -5.37 -21.59 5.18
C THR A 214 -6.52 -22.12 4.32
N THR A 215 -7.09 -21.26 3.47
CA THR A 215 -8.14 -21.64 2.51
C THR A 215 -7.66 -22.71 1.53
N ASP A 216 -6.47 -22.56 0.99
CA ASP A 216 -5.91 -23.54 0.05
C ASP A 216 -5.49 -24.83 0.75
N PHE A 217 -4.99 -24.74 1.98
CA PHE A 217 -4.72 -25.91 2.82
C PHE A 217 -5.99 -26.71 3.10
N GLU A 218 -7.11 -26.05 3.42
CA GLU A 218 -8.39 -26.73 3.61
C GLU A 218 -8.84 -27.51 2.37
N LYS A 219 -8.73 -26.90 1.18
CA LYS A 219 -9.04 -27.61 -0.09
C LYS A 219 -8.12 -28.82 -0.28
N ASN A 220 -6.85 -28.65 0.06
CA ASN A 220 -5.85 -29.71 -0.03
C ASN A 220 -6.17 -30.88 0.90
N VAL A 221 -6.65 -30.63 2.12
CA VAL A 221 -7.09 -31.70 3.04
C VAL A 221 -8.18 -32.55 2.37
N GLY A 222 -9.20 -31.91 1.77
CA GLY A 222 -10.25 -32.64 1.06
C GLY A 222 -9.72 -33.45 -0.12
N LEU A 223 -8.78 -32.90 -0.89
CA LEU A 223 -8.17 -33.61 -2.01
C LEU A 223 -7.35 -34.83 -1.55
N LEU A 224 -6.58 -34.70 -0.46
CA LEU A 224 -5.79 -35.81 0.08
C LEU A 224 -6.71 -36.94 0.57
N ASP A 225 -7.81 -36.62 1.25
CA ASP A 225 -8.80 -37.61 1.68
C ASP A 225 -9.43 -38.36 0.49
N ASP A 226 -9.71 -37.66 -0.61
CA ASP A 226 -10.21 -38.28 -1.84
C ASP A 226 -9.18 -39.22 -2.48
N ILE A 227 -7.91 -38.82 -2.51
CA ILE A 227 -6.82 -39.63 -3.01
C ILE A 227 -6.66 -40.90 -2.15
N LYS A 228 -6.63 -40.77 -0.81
CA LYS A 228 -6.53 -41.91 0.12
C LYS A 228 -7.66 -42.92 -0.11
N ARG A 229 -8.91 -42.45 -0.21
CA ARG A 229 -10.08 -43.30 -0.51
C ARG A 229 -10.01 -44.01 -1.87
N ARG A 230 -9.36 -43.40 -2.87
CA ARG A 230 -9.15 -44.04 -4.18
C ARG A 230 -8.12 -45.17 -4.07
N ILE A 231 -7.04 -44.94 -3.34
CA ILE A 231 -5.98 -45.94 -3.16
C ILE A 231 -6.45 -47.13 -2.36
N ASP A 232 -7.21 -46.91 -1.28
CA ASP A 232 -7.79 -48.00 -0.50
C ASP A 232 -8.65 -48.92 -1.37
N ARG A 233 -9.39 -48.35 -2.33
CA ARG A 233 -10.18 -49.11 -3.31
C ARG A 233 -9.31 -49.90 -4.27
N GLU A 234 -8.30 -49.28 -4.87
CA GLU A 234 -7.37 -49.96 -5.80
C GLU A 234 -6.57 -51.06 -5.09
N ALA A 235 -6.12 -50.83 -3.85
CA ALA A 235 -5.45 -51.81 -3.03
C ALA A 235 -6.36 -53.02 -2.71
N ALA A 236 -7.63 -52.76 -2.38
CA ALA A 236 -8.61 -53.82 -2.17
C ALA A 236 -8.87 -54.64 -3.44
N LEU A 237 -8.96 -54.00 -4.61
CA LEU A 237 -9.13 -54.68 -5.90
C LEU A 237 -7.90 -55.54 -6.25
N LEU A 238 -6.69 -55.01 -6.07
CA LEU A 238 -5.47 -55.78 -6.31
C LEU A 238 -5.37 -57.00 -5.38
N LYS A 239 -5.72 -56.83 -4.10
CA LYS A 239 -5.74 -57.94 -3.14
C LYS A 239 -6.71 -59.04 -3.57
N ALA A 240 -7.94 -58.67 -3.95
CA ALA A 240 -8.94 -59.63 -4.44
C ALA A 240 -8.48 -60.36 -5.72
N ARG A 241 -7.73 -59.69 -6.59
CA ARG A 241 -7.14 -60.33 -7.79
C ARG A 241 -6.04 -61.32 -7.43
N ILE A 242 -5.12 -60.95 -6.53
CA ILE A 242 -4.04 -61.83 -6.09
C ILE A 242 -4.61 -63.11 -5.48
N GLU A 243 -5.66 -63.01 -4.67
CA GLU A 243 -6.36 -64.15 -4.08
C GLU A 243 -7.03 -65.06 -5.14
N LYS A 244 -7.37 -64.53 -6.31
CA LYS A 244 -8.04 -65.27 -7.40
C LYS A 244 -7.07 -65.92 -8.40
N ASP A 245 -5.99 -65.22 -8.76
CA ASP A 245 -5.07 -65.65 -9.83
C ASP A 245 -3.82 -66.41 -9.32
N ASP A 246 -3.61 -66.49 -7.99
CA ASP A 246 -2.54 -67.23 -7.27
C ASP A 246 -1.09 -66.95 -7.73
N SER A 247 -0.90 -65.95 -8.60
CA SER A 247 0.39 -65.60 -9.19
C SER A 247 0.94 -64.30 -8.58
N LEU A 248 1.74 -64.45 -7.52
CA LEU A 248 2.46 -63.34 -6.90
C LEU A 248 3.48 -62.70 -7.84
N ASN A 249 4.07 -63.47 -8.75
CA ASN A 249 5.09 -62.98 -9.69
C ASN A 249 4.51 -62.05 -10.76
N ALA A 250 3.29 -62.28 -11.23
CA ALA A 250 2.62 -61.41 -12.20
C ALA A 250 2.17 -60.08 -11.59
N ASN A 251 1.97 -60.02 -10.27
CA ASN A 251 1.45 -58.85 -9.55
C ASN A 251 2.53 -58.02 -8.83
N ARG A 252 3.81 -58.44 -8.89
CA ARG A 252 4.91 -57.79 -8.15
C ARG A 252 5.12 -56.32 -8.53
N GLY A 253 4.97 -55.96 -9.81
CA GLY A 253 5.07 -54.57 -10.27
C GLY A 253 3.92 -53.68 -9.78
N LEU A 254 2.70 -54.24 -9.71
CA LEU A 254 1.51 -53.57 -9.22
C LEU A 254 1.61 -53.27 -7.72
N LEU A 255 2.10 -54.25 -6.94
CA LEU A 255 2.38 -54.06 -5.51
C LEU A 255 3.49 -53.02 -5.27
N ALA A 256 4.49 -52.94 -6.15
CA ALA A 256 5.53 -51.92 -6.06
C ALA A 256 4.97 -50.51 -6.32
N ASN A 257 4.09 -50.35 -7.31
CA ASN A 257 3.43 -49.07 -7.60
C ASN A 257 2.54 -48.62 -6.44
N LEU A 258 1.73 -49.51 -5.86
CA LEU A 258 0.92 -49.18 -4.68
C LEU A 258 1.78 -48.75 -3.49
N LYS A 259 2.85 -49.49 -3.20
CA LYS A 259 3.79 -49.13 -2.13
C LYS A 259 4.44 -47.77 -2.37
N GLN A 260 4.79 -47.44 -3.62
CA GLN A 260 5.34 -46.13 -3.96
C GLN A 260 4.31 -45.02 -3.73
N VAL A 261 3.04 -45.24 -4.11
CA VAL A 261 1.95 -44.30 -3.88
C VAL A 261 1.68 -44.10 -2.37
N GLU A 262 1.71 -45.17 -1.57
CA GLU A 262 1.58 -45.10 -0.11
C GLU A 262 2.69 -44.25 0.52
N LEU A 263 3.94 -44.41 0.07
CA LEU A 263 5.07 -43.59 0.53
C LEU A 263 4.88 -42.11 0.16
N MET A 264 4.46 -41.83 -1.07
CA MET A 264 4.17 -40.45 -1.49
C MET A 264 3.09 -39.83 -0.61
N ILE A 265 2.04 -40.58 -0.25
CA ILE A 265 0.99 -40.07 0.65
C ILE A 265 1.50 -39.85 2.06
N ALA A 266 2.29 -40.77 2.60
CA ALA A 266 2.87 -40.60 3.92
C ALA A 266 3.72 -39.32 3.99
N ASP A 267 4.51 -39.04 2.94
CA ASP A 267 5.30 -37.81 2.85
C ASP A 267 4.41 -36.56 2.75
N LEU A 268 3.37 -36.58 1.91
CA LEU A 268 2.42 -35.47 1.78
C LEU A 268 1.66 -35.21 3.09
N GLU A 269 1.21 -36.27 3.76
CA GLU A 269 0.52 -36.21 5.05
C GLU A 269 1.46 -35.67 6.15
N ALA A 270 2.73 -36.08 6.15
CA ALA A 270 3.72 -35.53 7.07
C ALA A 270 3.94 -34.02 6.85
N MET A 271 4.11 -33.57 5.60
CA MET A 271 4.24 -32.14 5.28
C MET A 271 2.97 -31.36 5.68
N MET A 272 1.80 -31.89 5.33
CA MET A 272 0.53 -31.27 5.68
C MET A 272 0.30 -31.24 7.19
N SER A 273 0.72 -32.27 7.93
CA SER A 273 0.58 -32.30 9.39
C SER A 273 1.29 -31.12 10.07
N ARG A 274 2.41 -30.67 9.49
CA ARG A 274 3.18 -29.50 9.95
C ARG A 274 2.57 -28.17 9.50
N GLY A 275 1.59 -28.18 8.60
CA GLY A 275 0.99 -26.99 7.99
C GLY A 275 1.75 -26.47 6.77
N GLU A 276 2.64 -27.27 6.18
CA GLU A 276 3.40 -26.85 5.01
C GLU A 276 2.51 -26.76 3.76
N THR A 277 2.82 -25.79 2.88
CA THR A 277 2.12 -25.67 1.60
C THR A 277 2.59 -26.77 0.66
N VAL A 278 1.67 -27.66 0.30
CA VAL A 278 1.94 -28.80 -0.60
C VAL A 278 1.21 -28.61 -1.92
N ASN A 279 1.89 -28.85 -3.05
CA ASN A 279 1.23 -28.87 -4.36
C ASN A 279 0.60 -30.25 -4.60
N LEU A 280 -0.51 -30.51 -3.91
CA LEU A 280 -1.22 -31.78 -4.03
C LEU A 280 -1.75 -32.05 -5.43
N ARG A 281 -1.98 -31.04 -6.27
CA ARG A 281 -2.44 -31.25 -7.66
C ARG A 281 -1.37 -31.94 -8.49
N ALA A 282 -0.13 -31.50 -8.38
CA ALA A 282 1.00 -32.15 -9.05
C ALA A 282 1.18 -33.59 -8.53
N ALA A 283 1.17 -33.76 -7.20
CA ALA A 283 1.26 -35.08 -6.59
C ALA A 283 0.10 -36.00 -6.99
N ALA A 284 -1.11 -35.48 -7.12
CA ALA A 284 -2.29 -36.22 -7.57
C ALA A 284 -2.13 -36.75 -8.99
N VAL A 285 -1.49 -35.99 -9.90
CA VAL A 285 -1.22 -36.43 -11.28
C VAL A 285 -0.25 -37.62 -11.29
N ASP A 286 0.82 -37.55 -10.49
CA ASP A 286 1.81 -38.62 -10.40
C ASP A 286 1.21 -39.88 -9.75
N ILE A 287 0.41 -39.70 -8.70
CA ILE A 287 -0.35 -40.78 -8.05
C ILE A 287 -1.34 -41.39 -9.04
N ASP A 288 -2.09 -40.58 -9.78
CA ASP A 288 -3.06 -41.05 -10.77
C ASP A 288 -2.40 -41.86 -11.89
N ARG A 289 -1.20 -41.46 -12.33
CA ARG A 289 -0.44 -42.21 -13.32
C ARG A 289 -0.08 -43.60 -12.80
N LEU A 290 0.48 -43.69 -11.60
CA LEU A 290 0.87 -44.95 -10.97
C LEU A 290 -0.34 -45.86 -10.69
N LEU A 291 -1.48 -45.27 -10.31
CA LEU A 291 -2.74 -46.00 -10.10
C LEU A 291 -3.34 -46.49 -11.42
N LYS A 292 -3.37 -45.67 -12.48
CA LYS A 292 -3.87 -46.10 -13.80
C LYS A 292 -3.08 -47.27 -14.36
N ASP A 293 -1.75 -47.21 -14.30
CA ASP A 293 -0.89 -48.32 -14.71
C ASP A 293 -1.24 -49.61 -13.93
N THR A 294 -1.70 -49.45 -12.69
CA THR A 294 -2.16 -50.55 -11.84
C THR A 294 -3.53 -51.07 -12.25
N THR A 295 -4.55 -50.19 -12.39
CA THR A 295 -5.93 -50.53 -12.74
C THR A 295 -6.06 -51.12 -14.15
N TYR A 296 -5.41 -50.54 -15.16
CA TYR A 296 -5.45 -51.05 -16.54
C TYR A 296 -4.89 -52.48 -16.64
N THR A 297 -3.85 -52.78 -15.85
CA THR A 297 -3.27 -54.12 -15.78
C THR A 297 -4.20 -55.09 -15.03
N ILE A 298 -4.99 -54.61 -14.08
CA ILE A 298 -6.02 -55.38 -13.33
C ILE A 298 -7.22 -55.74 -14.22
N GLU A 299 -7.73 -54.79 -15.00
CA GLU A 299 -8.91 -54.99 -15.85
C GLU A 299 -8.63 -55.76 -17.15
N GLY A 300 -7.36 -56.03 -17.46
CA GLY A 300 -6.97 -56.85 -18.63
C GLY A 300 -7.11 -56.12 -19.96
N VAL A 301 -7.20 -54.79 -19.96
CA VAL A 301 -7.24 -53.96 -21.16
C VAL A 301 -5.82 -53.84 -21.72
N ARG A 302 -5.45 -54.77 -22.62
CA ARG A 302 -4.19 -54.68 -23.40
C ARG A 302 -4.38 -53.73 -24.58
N TYR A 303 -3.47 -52.76 -24.71
CA TYR A 303 -3.15 -52.15 -26.02
C TYR A 303 -2.12 -53.03 -26.75
#